data_AF-W7FCZ5-F1
#
_entry.id   AF-W7FCZ5-F1
#
_cell.length_a   1.000
_cell.length_b   1.000
_cell.length_c   1.000
_cell.angle_alpha   90.00
_cell.angle_beta   90.00
_cell.angle_gamma   90.00
#
_symmetry.space_group_name_H-M   'P 1'
#
loop_
_entity.id
_entity.type
_entity.pdbx_description
1 polymer ?
#
loop_
_entity_poly.entity_id
_entity_poly.type
_entity_poly.pdbx_seq_one_letter_code
_entity_poly.pdbx_strand_id
1 'polypeptide(L)'
;MKKSAWNVTDNKKGSIITQEMPIHITNVSLLDPISKKPTVVKRRYMMNGECVRISKISGCAMPEPVHKNILKEQNNYERFMHKKKIGPPIKDIYAEKDYKNFNLLKKIAYEIKKKRFYDMKNFFKKDDKVENATD
;
A
#
# COMPACT_ATOMS: atom_id res chain seq x y z
N MET A 1 31.05 -15.81 2.78
CA MET A 1 32.33 -15.46 3.47
C MET A 1 32.01 -14.40 4.51
N LYS A 2 32.79 -14.32 5.59
CA LYS A 2 32.61 -13.29 6.61
C LYS A 2 33.91 -12.52 6.79
N LYS A 3 33.81 -11.22 7.01
CA LYS A 3 34.93 -10.36 7.40
C LYS A 3 34.65 -9.82 8.79
N SER A 4 35.62 -9.97 9.69
CA SER A 4 35.59 -9.39 11.03
C SER A 4 36.39 -8.08 11.05
N ALA A 5 35.86 -7.06 11.71
CA ALA A 5 36.54 -5.80 11.94
C ALA A 5 36.19 -5.25 13.33
N TRP A 6 37.05 -4.39 13.87
CA TRP A 6 36.77 -3.65 15.10
C TRP A 6 35.60 -2.68 14.89
N ASN A 7 34.70 -2.59 15.86
CA ASN A 7 33.60 -1.63 15.86
C ASN A 7 34.15 -0.23 16.18
N VAL A 8 34.14 0.65 15.19
CA VAL A 8 34.66 2.03 15.32
C VAL A 8 33.57 3.02 15.75
N THR A 9 32.30 2.60 15.79
CA THR A 9 31.16 3.49 16.06
C THR A 9 30.80 3.55 17.55
N ASP A 10 31.11 2.49 18.31
CA ASP A 10 30.76 2.41 19.73
C ASP A 10 31.98 2.72 20.62
N ASN A 11 32.24 4.01 20.84
CA ASN A 11 33.40 4.52 21.58
C ASN A 11 33.49 4.06 23.06
N LYS A 12 32.46 3.38 23.59
CA LYS A 12 32.41 2.97 24.99
C LYS A 12 32.81 1.51 25.21
N LYS A 13 32.69 0.64 24.19
CA LYS A 13 32.99 -0.81 24.31
C LYS A 13 33.60 -1.33 23.02
N GLY A 14 34.87 -1.74 23.07
CA GLY A 14 35.53 -2.41 21.95
C GLY A 14 34.82 -3.72 21.62
N SER A 15 34.06 -3.75 20.53
CA SER A 15 33.35 -4.94 20.04
C SER A 15 33.87 -5.32 18.65
N ILE A 16 33.85 -6.61 18.32
CA ILE A 16 34.21 -7.12 16.99
C ILE A 16 32.92 -7.35 16.21
N ILE A 17 32.77 -6.71 15.06
CA ILE A 17 31.63 -6.89 14.17
C ILE A 17 32.02 -7.91 13.09
N THR A 18 31.16 -8.89 12.87
CA THR A 18 31.26 -9.81 11.74
C THR A 18 30.24 -9.43 10.67
N GLN A 19 30.72 -9.15 9.46
CA GLN A 19 29.88 -8.77 8.32
C GLN A 19 29.90 -9.87 7.24
N GLU A 20 28.73 -10.17 6.69
CA GLU A 20 28.56 -11.05 5.53
C GLU A 20 29.21 -10.41 4.28
N MET A 21 29.97 -11.20 3.51
CA MET A 21 30.64 -10.78 2.29
C MET A 21 30.05 -11.48 1.06
N PRO A 22 30.07 -10.82 -0.13
CA PRO A 22 29.54 -11.40 -1.35
C PRO A 22 30.26 -12.70 -1.74
N ILE A 23 29.53 -13.58 -2.43
CA ILE A 23 30.03 -14.87 -2.93
C ILE A 23 29.65 -14.97 -4.41
N HIS A 24 30.54 -15.51 -5.24
CA HIS A 24 30.24 -15.76 -6.65
C HIS A 24 29.23 -16.90 -6.82
N ILE A 25 28.36 -16.80 -7.83
CA ILE A 25 27.22 -17.72 -8.03
C ILE A 25 27.63 -19.19 -8.18
N THR A 26 28.83 -19.46 -8.73
CA THR A 26 29.35 -20.83 -8.92
C THR A 26 29.60 -21.57 -7.61
N ASN A 27 29.80 -20.84 -6.52
CA ASN A 27 30.09 -21.41 -5.20
C ASN A 27 28.81 -21.59 -4.36
N VAL A 28 27.63 -21.44 -4.98
CA VAL A 28 26.33 -21.57 -4.33
C VAL A 28 25.45 -22.51 -5.16
N SER A 29 24.67 -23.35 -4.49
CA SER A 29 23.69 -24.24 -5.13
C SER A 29 22.35 -24.20 -4.39
N LEU A 30 21.28 -24.56 -5.10
CA LEU A 30 19.94 -24.64 -4.50
C LEU A 30 19.76 -25.96 -3.78
N LEU A 31 19.01 -25.92 -2.67
CA LEU A 31 18.69 -27.11 -1.89
C LEU A 31 17.42 -27.76 -2.44
N ASP A 32 17.43 -29.08 -2.59
CA ASP A 32 16.23 -29.83 -2.91
C ASP A 32 15.29 -29.94 -1.69
N PRO A 33 13.99 -29.63 -1.81
CA PRO A 33 13.05 -29.62 -0.69
C PRO A 33 12.85 -31.02 -0.08
N ILE A 34 12.98 -32.08 -0.88
CA ILE A 34 12.77 -33.45 -0.42
C ILE A 34 14.07 -34.02 0.16
N SER A 35 15.12 -34.12 -0.67
CA SER A 35 16.36 -34.80 -0.28
C SER A 35 17.30 -33.93 0.58
N LYS A 36 17.06 -32.62 0.70
CA LYS A 36 17.92 -31.65 1.41
C LYS A 36 19.39 -31.72 0.99
N LYS A 37 19.64 -32.10 -0.26
CA LYS A 37 20.96 -32.11 -0.90
C LYS A 37 21.08 -30.96 -1.90
N PRO A 38 22.30 -30.47 -2.18
CA PRO A 38 22.53 -29.46 -3.21
C PRO A 38 22.17 -30.03 -4.59
N THR A 39 21.43 -29.25 -5.40
CA THR A 39 20.92 -29.70 -6.69
C THR A 39 21.02 -28.65 -7.80
N VAL A 40 21.12 -29.17 -9.02
CA VAL A 40 20.92 -28.40 -10.25
C VAL A 40 19.43 -28.36 -10.57
N VAL A 41 18.96 -27.22 -11.05
CA VAL A 41 17.55 -26.96 -11.35
C VAL A 41 17.37 -26.71 -12.85
N LYS A 42 16.31 -27.26 -13.43
CA LYS A 42 15.85 -26.96 -14.81
C LYS A 42 14.54 -26.18 -14.78
N ARG A 43 14.30 -25.36 -15.80
CA ARG A 43 13.00 -24.74 -16.02
C ARG A 43 12.15 -25.65 -16.90
N ARG A 44 10.88 -25.85 -16.53
CA ARG A 44 9.89 -26.62 -17.28
C ARG A 44 8.55 -25.90 -17.21
N TYR A 45 7.72 -26.08 -18.22
CA TYR A 45 6.35 -25.61 -18.22
C TYR A 45 5.42 -26.70 -17.71
N MET A 46 4.52 -26.34 -16.81
CA MET A 46 3.43 -27.20 -16.37
C MET A 46 2.32 -27.23 -17.42
N MET A 47 1.36 -28.15 -17.27
CA MET A 47 0.19 -28.20 -18.16
C MET A 47 -0.62 -26.89 -18.17
N ASN A 48 -0.60 -26.18 -17.05
CA ASN A 48 -1.25 -24.87 -16.89
C ASN A 48 -0.54 -23.73 -17.64
N GLY A 49 0.64 -23.99 -18.24
CA GLY A 49 1.47 -23.00 -18.91
C GLY A 49 2.43 -22.22 -18.00
N GLU A 50 2.42 -22.49 -16.69
CA GLU A 50 3.30 -21.84 -15.73
C GLU A 50 4.74 -22.38 -15.81
N CYS A 51 5.73 -21.48 -15.78
CA CYS A 51 7.15 -21.83 -15.81
C CYS A 51 7.66 -22.11 -14.40
N VAL A 52 7.89 -23.38 -14.10
CA VAL A 52 8.32 -23.85 -12.78
C VAL A 52 9.76 -24.37 -12.84
N ARG A 53 10.49 -24.20 -11.74
CA ARG A 53 11.83 -24.74 -11.53
C ARG A 53 11.72 -26.16 -10.97
N ILE A 54 12.42 -27.13 -11.57
CA ILE A 54 12.38 -28.54 -11.14
C ILE A 54 13.80 -28.99 -10.73
N SER A 55 13.93 -29.62 -9.57
CA SER A 55 15.21 -30.19 -9.12
C SER A 55 15.57 -31.44 -9.90
N LYS A 56 16.86 -31.59 -10.25
CA LYS A 56 17.32 -32.74 -11.03
C LYS A 56 17.34 -34.06 -10.23
N ILE A 57 17.53 -34.00 -8.91
CA ILE A 57 17.64 -35.20 -8.07
C ILE A 57 16.26 -35.82 -7.80
N SER A 58 15.33 -35.07 -7.21
CA SER A 58 14.02 -35.60 -6.81
C SER A 58 12.94 -35.43 -7.90
N GLY A 59 13.20 -34.58 -8.91
CA GLY A 59 12.17 -34.22 -9.90
C GLY A 59 11.07 -33.32 -9.32
N CYS A 60 11.23 -32.81 -8.11
CA CYS A 60 10.24 -31.98 -7.44
C CYS A 60 10.25 -30.53 -7.97
N ALA A 61 9.07 -29.89 -7.98
CA ALA A 61 8.95 -28.47 -8.21
C ALA A 61 9.55 -27.67 -7.05
N MET A 62 10.42 -26.71 -7.36
CA MET A 62 10.97 -25.78 -6.38
C MET A 62 9.89 -24.75 -5.99
N PRO A 63 9.78 -24.42 -4.70
CA PRO A 63 8.86 -23.39 -4.26
C PRO A 63 9.24 -22.03 -4.87
N GLU A 64 8.24 -21.16 -4.98
CA GLU A 64 8.45 -19.77 -5.35
C GLU A 64 9.29 -19.05 -4.29
N PRO A 65 10.20 -18.15 -4.71
CA PRO A 65 10.98 -17.39 -3.75
C PRO A 65 10.07 -16.45 -2.95
N VAL A 66 10.29 -16.37 -1.64
CA VAL A 66 9.55 -15.45 -0.78
C VAL A 66 9.78 -14.01 -1.24
N HIS A 67 8.70 -13.26 -1.46
CA HIS A 67 8.78 -11.86 -1.83
C HIS A 67 9.44 -11.03 -0.71
N LYS A 68 10.43 -10.19 -1.08
CA LYS A 68 11.17 -9.34 -0.13
C LYS A 68 10.28 -8.46 0.74
N ASN A 69 9.10 -8.06 0.24
CA ASN A 69 8.16 -7.23 0.98
C ASN A 69 7.57 -7.94 2.21
N ILE A 70 7.48 -9.28 2.16
CA ILE A 70 7.01 -10.09 3.29
C ILE A 70 8.06 -10.11 4.40
N LEU A 71 9.34 -10.05 4.04
CA LEU A 71 10.46 -10.05 4.98
C LEU A 71 10.69 -8.67 5.63
N LYS A 72 10.15 -7.60 5.04
CA LYS A 72 10.22 -6.27 5.65
C LYS A 72 9.28 -6.23 6.85
N GLU A 73 9.82 -5.86 8.00
CA GLU A 73 8.98 -5.55 9.16
C GLU A 73 7.96 -4.47 8.78
N GLN A 74 6.74 -4.61 9.31
CA GLN A 74 5.71 -3.63 9.06
C GLN A 74 6.10 -2.30 9.72
N ASN A 75 6.21 -1.23 8.94
CA ASN A 75 6.39 0.10 9.50
C ASN A 75 5.11 0.50 10.24
N ASN A 76 5.15 0.44 11.57
CA ASN A 76 4.00 0.73 12.42
C ASN A 76 3.44 2.14 12.21
N TYR A 77 4.31 3.11 11.89
CA TYR A 77 3.90 4.49 11.63
C TYR A 77 3.10 4.61 10.32
N GLU A 78 3.61 4.06 9.23
CA GLU A 78 2.91 4.05 7.93
C GLU A 78 1.57 3.32 8.05
N ARG A 79 1.57 2.18 8.75
CA ARG A 79 0.34 1.41 9.02
C ARG A 79 -0.66 2.22 9.83
N PHE A 80 -0.20 2.99 10.82
CA PHE A 80 -1.05 3.89 11.60
C PHE A 80 -1.64 5.01 10.72
N MET A 81 -0.81 5.68 9.92
CA MET A 81 -1.28 6.74 9.02
C MET A 81 -2.26 6.22 7.96
N HIS A 82 -2.02 5.02 7.44
CA HIS A 82 -2.91 4.34 6.52
C HIS A 82 -4.27 4.02 7.17
N LYS A 83 -4.27 3.47 8.38
CA LYS A 83 -5.50 3.23 9.16
C LYS A 83 -6.26 4.52 9.44
N LYS A 84 -5.56 5.59 9.81
CA LYS A 84 -6.16 6.92 10.03
C LYS A 84 -6.82 7.47 8.76
N LYS A 85 -6.21 7.25 7.58
CA LYS A 85 -6.75 7.67 6.29
C LYS A 85 -7.99 6.90 5.86
N ILE A 86 -7.99 5.58 6.07
CA ILE A 86 -9.13 4.70 5.72
C ILE A 86 -10.30 4.89 6.69
N GLY A 87 -10.00 5.19 7.96
CA GLY A 87 -11.01 5.29 9.00
C GLY A 87 -11.51 3.92 9.47
N PRO A 88 -12.59 3.87 10.26
CA PRO A 88 -13.22 2.62 10.65
C PRO A 88 -13.80 1.90 9.42
N PRO A 89 -13.89 0.55 9.47
CA PRO A 89 -14.57 -0.20 8.42
C PRO A 89 -16.00 0.30 8.29
N ILE A 90 -16.36 0.66 7.06
CA ILE A 90 -17.70 1.10 6.73
C ILE A 90 -18.63 -0.10 6.82
N LYS A 91 -19.80 0.04 7.46
CA LYS A 91 -20.80 -1.05 7.50
C LYS A 91 -21.18 -1.43 6.07
N ASP A 92 -21.47 -2.70 5.80
CA ASP A 92 -21.78 -3.21 4.46
C ASP A 92 -22.93 -2.44 3.79
N ILE A 93 -23.92 -1.98 4.57
CA ILE A 93 -25.06 -1.14 4.12
C ILE A 93 -24.59 0.15 3.42
N TYR A 94 -23.40 0.64 3.76
CA TYR A 94 -22.81 1.87 3.22
C TYR A 94 -21.58 1.59 2.33
N ALA A 95 -21.29 0.32 2.02
CA ALA A 95 -20.15 -0.04 1.18
C ALA A 95 -20.33 0.47 -0.26
N GLU A 96 -21.57 0.46 -0.76
CA GLU A 96 -21.92 1.01 -2.06
C GLU A 96 -22.29 2.50 -1.96
N LYS A 97 -21.88 3.29 -2.95
CA LYS A 97 -22.24 4.71 -3.03
C LYS A 97 -23.67 4.86 -3.56
N ASP A 98 -24.58 5.38 -2.75
CA ASP A 98 -25.93 5.73 -3.22
C ASP A 98 -25.94 7.08 -3.97
N TYR A 99 -25.65 6.99 -5.27
CA TYR A 99 -25.63 8.15 -6.16
C TYR A 99 -27.00 8.83 -6.30
N LYS A 100 -28.11 8.10 -6.20
CA LYS A 100 -29.46 8.66 -6.41
C LYS A 100 -29.79 9.62 -5.28
N ASN A 101 -29.64 9.16 -4.05
CA ASN A 101 -29.95 9.98 -2.87
C ASN A 101 -28.99 11.16 -2.75
N PHE A 102 -27.69 10.95 -3.05
CA PHE A 102 -26.70 12.02 -3.08
C PHE A 102 -27.01 13.11 -4.11
N ASN A 103 -27.38 12.72 -5.33
CA ASN A 103 -27.73 13.67 -6.40
C ASN A 103 -28.98 14.47 -6.06
N LEU A 104 -29.98 13.82 -5.44
CA LEU A 104 -31.20 14.48 -4.97
C LEU A 104 -30.87 15.55 -3.91
N LEU A 105 -30.10 15.19 -2.88
CA LEU A 105 -29.63 16.11 -1.84
C LEU A 105 -28.86 17.29 -2.42
N LYS A 106 -27.95 17.04 -3.38
CA LYS A 106 -27.21 18.09 -4.09
C LYS A 106 -28.15 19.07 -4.81
N LYS A 107 -29.19 18.55 -5.45
CA LYS A 107 -30.19 19.35 -6.18
C LYS A 107 -31.00 20.22 -5.21
N ILE A 108 -31.45 19.65 -4.10
CA ILE A 108 -32.17 20.38 -3.04
C ILE A 108 -31.30 21.49 -2.45
N ALA A 109 -30.05 21.19 -2.10
CA ALA A 109 -29.11 22.18 -1.57
C ALA A 109 -28.86 23.34 -2.56
N TYR A 110 -28.77 23.03 -3.85
CA TYR A 110 -28.64 24.05 -4.90
C TYR A 110 -29.87 24.98 -4.94
N GLU A 111 -31.08 24.41 -4.92
CA GLU A 111 -32.33 25.19 -4.92
C GLU A 111 -32.46 26.08 -3.68
N ILE A 112 -32.12 25.57 -2.49
CA ILE A 112 -32.11 26.36 -1.26
C ILE A 112 -31.15 27.55 -1.38
N LYS A 113 -29.93 27.30 -1.88
CA LYS A 113 -28.91 28.35 -2.04
C LYS A 113 -29.33 29.40 -3.07
N LYS A 114 -29.94 28.95 -4.17
CA LYS A 114 -30.50 29.80 -5.22
C LYS A 114 -31.61 30.69 -4.67
N LYS A 115 -32.57 30.12 -3.94
CA LYS A 115 -33.68 30.87 -3.32
C LYS A 115 -33.17 31.94 -2.35
N ARG A 116 -32.25 31.58 -1.43
CA ARG A 116 -31.59 32.54 -0.53
C ARG A 116 -30.92 33.69 -1.28
N PHE A 117 -30.24 33.41 -2.39
CA PHE A 117 -29.59 34.45 -3.20
C PHE A 117 -30.61 35.43 -3.79
N TYR A 118 -31.74 34.94 -4.32
CA TYR A 118 -32.80 35.80 -4.85
C TYR A 118 -33.50 36.60 -3.76
N ASP A 119 -33.78 35.99 -2.60
CA ASP A 119 -34.37 36.70 -1.45
C ASP A 119 -33.46 37.86 -1.02
N MET A 120 -32.14 37.63 -0.96
CA MET A 120 -31.15 38.64 -0.61
C MET A 120 -31.08 39.76 -1.66
N LYS A 121 -31.08 39.42 -2.96
CA LYS A 121 -31.07 40.40 -4.05
C LYS A 121 -32.34 41.27 -4.05
N ASN A 122 -33.49 40.67 -3.76
CA ASN A 122 -34.77 41.38 -3.68
C ASN A 122 -34.86 42.27 -2.44
N PHE A 123 -34.21 41.90 -1.33
CA PHE A 123 -34.09 42.73 -0.13
C PHE A 123 -33.35 44.04 -0.44
N PHE A 124 -32.12 43.97 -0.97
CA PHE A 124 -31.34 45.16 -1.32
C PHE A 124 -32.04 46.08 -2.34
N LYS A 125 -32.72 45.50 -3.34
CA LYS A 125 -33.47 46.27 -4.34
C LYS A 125 -34.69 47.00 -3.78
N LYS A 126 -35.17 46.61 -2.59
CA LYS A 126 -36.30 47.22 -1.91
C LYS A 126 -35.86 48.47 -1.15
N ASP A 127 -34.68 48.43 -0.53
CA ASP A 127 -34.08 49.56 0.17
C ASP A 127 -33.75 50.71 -0.80
N ASP A 128 -33.14 50.38 -1.96
CA ASP A 128 -32.85 51.37 -3.03
C ASP A 128 -34.11 52.10 -3.53
N LYS A 129 -35.27 51.43 -3.54
CA LYS A 129 -36.53 52.03 -4.01
C LYS A 129 -37.21 52.92 -2.98
N VAL A 130 -36.95 52.71 -1.70
CA VAL A 130 -37.52 53.53 -0.62
C VAL A 130 -36.77 54.85 -0.52
N GLU A 131 -35.43 54.83 -0.69
CA GLU A 131 -34.62 56.06 -0.72
C GLU A 131 -34.98 56.98 -1.90
N ASN A 132 -35.20 56.44 -3.09
CA ASN A 132 -35.59 57.21 -4.28
C ASN A 132 -37.06 57.71 -4.27
N ALA A 133 -37.86 57.34 -3.28
CA ALA A 133 -39.27 57.77 -3.16
C ALA A 133 -39.50 58.80 -2.03
N THR A 134 -38.44 59.12 -1.27
CA THR A 134 -38.46 60.08 -0.16
C THR A 134 -37.78 61.42 -0.46
N ASP A 135 -37.27 61.58 -1.68
CA ASP A 135 -36.86 62.87 -2.28
C ASP A 135 -37.99 63.45 -3.15
#